data_AF-A0A527ZJD6-F1
#
_entry.id   AF-A0A527ZJD6-F1
#
_cell.length_a   1.000
_cell.length_b   1.000
_cell.length_c   1.000
_cell.angle_alpha   90.00
_cell.angle_beta   90.00
_cell.angle_gamma   90.00
#
_symmetry.space_group_name_H-M   'P 1'
#
loop_
_entity.id
_entity.type
_entity.pdbx_description
1 polymer ?
#
loop_
_entity_poly.entity_id
_entity_poly.type
_entity_poly.pdbx_seq_one_letter_code
_entity_poly.pdbx_strand_id
1 'polypeptide(L)'
;DPHFGIERTLRFNAMWLAAISERDDVLITRYETLHSDALSELRRIAKWLKVEPDEEEITKAINAGRFETMRAKESSGQSDERYGHRLRTADSTDSDSFKVRRGVVGGYKDYLAEKEILYCKDMMESYGLSA
;
A
#
# COMPACT_ATOMS: atom_id res chain seq x y z
N ASP A 1 19.74 4.04 -15.14
CA ASP A 1 20.48 4.46 -13.94
C ASP A 1 20.33 3.36 -12.88
N PRO A 2 21.43 2.78 -12.36
CA PRO A 2 21.38 1.69 -11.37
C PRO A 2 20.75 2.06 -10.01
N HIS A 3 20.52 3.35 -9.76
CA HIS A 3 19.90 3.86 -8.53
C HIS A 3 18.37 4.02 -8.60
N PHE A 4 17.76 3.79 -9.76
CA PHE A 4 16.32 3.93 -9.96
C PHE A 4 15.71 2.73 -10.68
N GLY A 5 14.38 2.70 -10.76
CA GLY A 5 13.64 1.69 -11.52
C GLY A 5 13.39 0.39 -10.76
N ILE A 6 12.81 -0.56 -11.47
CA ILE A 6 12.28 -1.81 -10.89
C ILE A 6 13.35 -2.64 -10.19
N GLU A 7 14.57 -2.73 -10.73
CA GLU A 7 15.63 -3.56 -10.15
C GLU A 7 15.96 -3.15 -8.72
N ARG A 8 16.04 -1.84 -8.43
CA ARG A 8 16.27 -1.36 -7.06
C ARG A 8 15.12 -1.78 -6.13
N THR A 9 13.87 -1.68 -6.59
CA THR A 9 12.69 -2.10 -5.83
C THR A 9 12.73 -3.60 -5.56
N LEU A 10 13.11 -4.42 -6.55
CA LEU A 10 13.21 -5.87 -6.40
C LEU A 10 14.33 -6.26 -5.43
N ARG A 11 15.52 -5.67 -5.54
CA ARG A 11 16.62 -5.89 -4.57
C ARG A 11 16.18 -5.60 -3.14
N PHE A 12 15.50 -4.48 -2.92
CA PHE A 12 15.00 -4.11 -1.59
C PHE A 12 14.00 -5.14 -1.06
N ASN A 13 13.00 -5.53 -1.86
CA ASN A 13 11.99 -6.50 -1.44
C ASN A 13 12.58 -7.90 -1.21
N ALA A 14 13.45 -8.39 -2.10
CA ALA A 14 14.11 -9.67 -1.97
C ALA A 14 14.97 -9.73 -0.70
N MET A 15 15.75 -8.68 -0.41
CA MET A 15 16.53 -8.56 0.82
C MET A 15 15.64 -8.61 2.07
N TRP A 16 14.54 -7.85 2.10
CA TRP A 16 13.62 -7.86 3.24
C TRP A 16 12.95 -9.20 3.42
N LEU A 17 12.45 -9.82 2.35
CA LEU A 17 11.80 -11.12 2.40
C LEU A 17 12.77 -12.21 2.90
N ALA A 18 14.03 -12.19 2.46
CA ALA A 18 15.05 -13.09 2.98
C ALA A 18 15.39 -12.81 4.46
N ALA A 19 15.43 -11.54 4.88
CA ALA A 19 15.74 -11.18 6.26
C ALA A 19 14.62 -11.55 7.25
N ILE A 20 13.38 -11.65 6.78
CA ILE A 20 12.20 -11.93 7.62
C ILE A 20 11.67 -13.36 7.46
N SER A 21 12.15 -14.14 6.49
CA SER A 21 11.57 -15.47 6.18
C SER A 21 11.65 -16.46 7.34
N GLU A 22 12.64 -16.30 8.23
CA GLU A 22 12.85 -17.16 9.40
C GLU A 22 12.39 -16.51 10.72
N ARG A 23 11.75 -15.34 10.64
CA ARG A 23 11.30 -14.57 11.82
C ARG A 23 9.82 -14.81 12.08
N ASP A 24 9.48 -15.13 13.34
CA ASP A 24 8.11 -15.29 13.82
C ASP A 24 7.52 -13.98 14.38
N ASP A 25 8.35 -12.96 14.57
CA ASP A 25 8.00 -11.64 15.06
C ASP A 25 7.76 -10.60 13.94
N VAL A 26 7.42 -11.09 12.73
CA VAL A 26 7.07 -10.27 11.58
C VAL A 26 5.76 -10.75 10.95
N LEU A 27 4.83 -9.83 10.70
CA LEU A 27 3.61 -10.10 9.94
C LEU A 27 3.68 -9.45 8.55
N ILE A 28 3.65 -10.28 7.50
CA ILE A 28 3.52 -9.80 6.12
C ILE A 28 2.03 -9.69 5.78
N THR A 29 1.64 -8.56 5.20
CA THR A 29 0.32 -8.29 4.61
C THR A 29 0.48 -7.73 3.20
N ARG A 30 -0.54 -7.84 2.37
CA ARG A 30 -0.54 -7.37 0.98
C ARG A 30 -1.60 -6.29 0.78
N TYR A 31 -1.28 -5.31 -0.04
CA TYR A 31 -2.21 -4.25 -0.41
C TYR A 31 -3.49 -4.83 -1.05
N GLU A 32 -3.33 -5.85 -1.88
CA GLU A 32 -4.41 -6.54 -2.58
C GLU A 32 -5.34 -7.29 -1.62
N THR A 33 -4.80 -7.88 -0.55
CA THR A 33 -5.60 -8.53 0.50
C THR A 33 -6.39 -7.50 1.30
N LEU A 34 -5.76 -6.39 1.70
CA LEU A 34 -6.46 -5.28 2.35
C LEU A 34 -7.56 -4.66 1.46
N HIS A 35 -7.36 -4.65 0.14
CA HIS A 35 -8.35 -4.13 -0.79
C HIS A 35 -9.56 -5.08 -0.96
N SER A 36 -9.29 -6.38 -1.09
CA SER A 36 -10.31 -7.41 -1.33
C SER A 36 -11.06 -7.85 -0.07
N ASP A 37 -10.39 -7.96 1.07
CA ASP A 37 -10.98 -8.37 2.35
C ASP A 37 -10.31 -7.68 3.55
N ALA A 38 -10.60 -6.38 3.69
CA ALA A 38 -10.09 -5.57 4.80
C ALA A 38 -10.50 -6.11 6.17
N LEU A 39 -11.68 -6.72 6.30
CA LEU A 39 -12.21 -7.19 7.58
C LEU A 39 -11.37 -8.35 8.11
N SER A 40 -11.20 -9.39 7.31
CA SER A 40 -10.39 -10.55 7.70
C SER A 40 -8.94 -10.16 7.94
N GLU A 41 -8.37 -9.31 7.08
CA GLU A 41 -6.97 -8.91 7.18
C GLU A 41 -6.69 -8.02 8.40
N LEU A 42 -7.58 -7.08 8.73
CA LEU A 42 -7.44 -6.27 9.94
C LEU A 42 -7.63 -7.10 11.22
N ARG A 43 -8.51 -8.10 11.23
CA ARG A 43 -8.60 -9.06 12.35
C ARG A 43 -7.32 -9.85 12.53
N ARG A 44 -6.71 -10.30 11.43
CA ARG A 44 -5.41 -10.99 11.44
C ARG A 44 -4.31 -10.10 12.02
N ILE A 45 -4.27 -8.83 11.60
CA ILE A 45 -3.32 -7.84 12.11
C ILE A 45 -3.55 -7.56 13.59
N ALA A 46 -4.81 -7.35 14.02
CA ALA A 46 -5.15 -7.09 15.42
C ALA A 46 -4.74 -8.26 16.33
N LYS A 47 -5.07 -9.50 15.92
CA LYS A 47 -4.65 -10.72 16.63
C LYS A 47 -3.13 -10.80 16.77
N TRP A 48 -2.39 -10.50 15.70
CA TRP A 48 -0.92 -10.51 15.74
C TRP A 48 -0.36 -9.43 16.69
N LEU A 49 -0.97 -8.25 16.70
CA LEU A 49 -0.66 -7.16 17.64
C LEU A 49 -1.15 -7.42 19.08
N LYS A 50 -1.85 -8.53 19.33
CA LYS A 50 -2.47 -8.87 20.63
C LYS A 50 -3.47 -7.81 21.10
N VAL A 51 -4.23 -7.26 20.15
CA VAL A 51 -5.34 -6.33 20.40
C VAL A 51 -6.64 -7.05 20.08
N GLU A 52 -7.67 -6.84 20.90
CA GLU A 52 -9.01 -7.42 20.75
C GLU A 52 -10.02 -6.31 20.45
N PRO A 53 -10.07 -5.81 19.20
CA PRO A 53 -11.04 -4.78 18.85
C PRO A 53 -12.45 -5.37 18.71
N ASP A 54 -13.44 -4.60 19.09
CA ASP A 54 -14.83 -4.96 18.83
C ASP A 54 -15.22 -4.73 17.35
N GLU A 55 -16.42 -5.16 16.96
CA GLU A 55 -16.92 -5.02 15.59
C GLU A 55 -17.06 -3.56 15.15
N GLU A 56 -17.39 -2.65 16.07
CA GLU A 56 -17.53 -1.23 15.78
C GLU A 56 -16.16 -0.60 15.49
N GLU A 57 -15.15 -0.93 16.30
CA GLU A 57 -13.77 -0.47 16.14
C GLU A 57 -13.17 -0.93 14.82
N ILE A 58 -13.34 -2.20 14.44
CA ILE A 58 -12.87 -2.70 13.14
C ILE A 58 -13.60 -2.01 12.00
N THR A 59 -14.92 -1.89 12.08
CA THR A 59 -15.73 -1.23 11.05
C THR A 59 -15.31 0.24 10.87
N LYS A 60 -15.07 0.94 11.98
CA LYS A 60 -14.56 2.31 11.99
C LYS A 60 -13.18 2.41 11.36
N ALA A 61 -12.26 1.48 11.64
CA ALA A 61 -10.95 1.43 11.02
C ALA A 61 -11.02 1.21 9.50
N ILE A 62 -11.86 0.28 9.05
CA ILE A 62 -12.12 0.03 7.61
C ILE A 62 -12.64 1.29 6.94
N ASN A 63 -13.68 1.91 7.50
CA ASN A 63 -14.28 3.13 6.95
C ASN A 63 -13.27 4.28 6.91
N ALA A 64 -12.47 4.45 7.96
CA ALA A 64 -11.43 5.47 8.02
C ALA A 64 -10.33 5.28 6.95
N GLY A 65 -10.06 4.03 6.55
CA GLY A 65 -9.09 3.64 5.53
C GLY A 65 -9.67 3.51 4.12
N ARG A 66 -10.97 3.75 3.90
CA ARG A 66 -11.54 3.76 2.54
C ARG A 66 -10.96 4.90 1.73
N PHE A 67 -10.77 4.65 0.43
CA PHE A 67 -10.18 5.60 -0.51
C PHE A 67 -10.84 6.97 -0.44
N GLU A 68 -12.17 7.05 -0.58
CA GLU A 68 -12.92 8.31 -0.54
C GLU A 68 -12.73 9.05 0.79
N THR A 69 -12.74 8.31 1.91
CA THR A 69 -12.54 8.89 3.23
C THR A 69 -11.13 9.44 3.41
N MET A 70 -10.11 8.71 2.96
CA MET A 70 -8.72 9.19 2.97
C MET A 70 -8.51 10.37 2.03
N ARG A 71 -9.11 10.34 0.82
CA ARG A 71 -9.05 11.42 -0.17
C ARG A 71 -9.70 12.70 0.37
N ALA A 72 -10.87 12.59 0.99
CA ALA A 72 -11.55 13.70 1.63
C ALA A 72 -10.74 14.29 2.80
N LYS A 73 -10.09 13.46 3.61
CA LYS A 73 -9.18 13.92 4.67
C LYS A 73 -7.97 14.67 4.10
N GLU A 74 -7.42 14.20 2.99
CA GLU A 74 -6.30 14.84 2.30
C GLU A 74 -6.67 16.22 1.72
N SER A 75 -7.84 16.33 1.07
CA SER A 75 -8.28 17.59 0.46
C SER A 75 -8.71 18.64 1.48
N SER A 76 -9.38 18.22 2.56
CA SER A 76 -9.93 19.13 3.57
C SER A 76 -8.91 19.60 4.61
N GLY A 77 -7.72 18.99 4.67
CA GLY A 77 -6.72 19.33 5.68
C GLY A 77 -7.10 18.88 7.10
N GLN A 78 -8.02 17.91 7.23
CA GLN A 78 -8.43 17.34 8.53
C GLN A 78 -7.25 16.76 9.35
N SER A 79 -6.13 16.47 8.69
CA SER A 79 -4.92 15.90 9.31
C SER A 79 -3.88 16.96 9.69
N ASP A 80 -4.16 18.24 9.45
CA ASP A 80 -3.16 19.31 9.55
C ASP A 80 -2.77 19.64 10.98
N GLU A 81 -3.68 19.50 11.94
CA GLU A 81 -3.35 19.69 13.35
C GLU A 81 -2.25 18.71 13.80
N ARG A 82 -2.28 17.48 13.29
CA ARG A 82 -1.35 16.42 13.67
C ARG A 82 -0.08 16.39 12.83
N TYR A 83 -0.19 16.65 11.53
CA TYR A 83 0.92 16.45 10.58
C TYR A 83 1.35 17.73 9.85
N GLY A 84 0.76 18.87 10.20
CA GLY A 84 0.84 20.10 9.41
C GLY A 84 0.28 19.91 8.00
N HIS A 85 0.59 20.84 7.11
CA HIS A 85 0.16 20.78 5.71
C HIS A 85 0.87 19.69 4.88
N ARG A 86 1.69 18.82 5.48
CA ARG A 86 2.51 17.81 4.76
C ARG A 86 1.65 16.78 4.04
N LEU A 87 0.50 16.45 4.60
CA LEU A 87 -0.42 15.48 4.01
C LEU A 87 -1.40 16.15 3.05
N ARG A 88 -1.73 17.43 3.23
CA ARG A 88 -2.64 18.18 2.35
C ARG A 88 -2.18 18.12 0.89
N THR A 89 -3.14 18.00 -0.03
CA THR A 89 -2.85 18.13 -1.48
C THR A 89 -2.41 19.56 -1.80
N ALA A 90 -1.45 19.71 -2.70
CA ALA A 90 -0.97 21.03 -3.11
C ALA A 90 -1.94 21.69 -4.11
N ASP A 91 -2.51 20.90 -5.00
CA ASP A 91 -3.54 21.30 -5.97
C ASP A 91 -4.72 20.32 -5.86
N SER A 92 -5.90 20.83 -5.54
CA SER A 92 -7.11 20.01 -5.42
C SER A 92 -7.79 19.73 -6.76
N THR A 93 -7.40 20.46 -7.82
CA THR A 93 -7.94 20.31 -9.18
C THR A 93 -7.13 19.33 -10.02
N ASP A 94 -5.86 19.11 -9.68
CA ASP A 94 -5.01 18.08 -10.28
C ASP A 94 -5.06 16.79 -9.47
N SER A 95 -5.59 15.72 -10.08
CA SER A 95 -5.70 14.42 -9.43
C SER A 95 -4.34 13.80 -9.08
N ASP A 96 -3.28 14.12 -9.83
CA ASP A 96 -1.93 13.58 -9.62
C ASP A 96 -1.15 14.32 -8.51
N SER A 97 -1.64 15.48 -8.05
CA SER A 97 -1.12 16.20 -6.89
C SER A 97 -1.44 15.51 -5.55
N PHE A 98 -2.43 14.60 -5.56
CA PHE A 98 -2.83 13.85 -4.37
C PHE A 98 -1.91 12.65 -4.12
N LYS A 99 -1.61 12.42 -2.85
CA LYS A 99 -0.96 11.19 -2.37
C LYS A 99 -1.94 10.02 -2.43
N VAL A 100 -3.19 10.23 -2.04
CA VAL A 100 -4.29 9.25 -2.14
C VAL A 100 -4.83 9.27 -3.57
N ARG A 101 -4.01 8.91 -4.56
CA ARG A 101 -4.24 9.23 -5.98
C ARG A 101 -5.34 8.43 -6.68
N ARG A 102 -5.33 7.09 -6.54
CA ARG A 102 -6.29 6.20 -7.23
C ARG A 102 -6.88 5.10 -6.36
N GLY A 103 -6.12 4.51 -5.45
CA GLY A 103 -6.62 3.46 -4.56
C GLY A 103 -7.11 2.19 -5.27
N VAL A 104 -6.53 1.85 -6.43
CA VAL A 104 -6.91 0.70 -7.24
C VAL A 104 -5.79 -0.34 -7.30
N VAL A 105 -6.16 -1.62 -7.30
CA VAL A 105 -5.25 -2.73 -7.59
C VAL A 105 -5.02 -2.82 -9.10
N GLY A 106 -3.77 -3.02 -9.51
CA GLY A 106 -3.44 -3.24 -10.93
C GLY A 106 -3.42 -1.97 -11.80
N GLY A 107 -3.50 -0.77 -11.21
CA GLY A 107 -3.52 0.49 -11.96
C GLY A 107 -2.27 0.78 -12.80
N TYR A 108 -1.18 0.03 -12.62
CA TYR A 108 0.03 0.12 -13.45
C TYR A 108 -0.24 -0.21 -14.93
N LYS A 109 -1.29 -1.00 -15.22
CA LYS A 109 -1.70 -1.39 -16.58
C LYS A 109 -2.16 -0.20 -17.42
N ASP A 110 -2.56 0.90 -16.79
CA ASP A 110 -2.97 2.12 -17.48
C ASP A 110 -1.78 2.98 -17.91
N TYR A 111 -0.55 2.64 -17.46
CA TYR A 111 0.67 3.42 -17.73
C TYR A 111 1.74 2.62 -18.48
N LEU A 112 1.79 1.30 -18.29
CA LEU A 112 2.82 0.45 -18.86
C LEU A 112 2.26 -0.34 -20.05
N ALA A 113 3.01 -0.35 -21.16
CA ALA A 113 2.74 -1.21 -22.28
C ALA A 113 2.98 -2.69 -21.90
N GLU A 114 2.34 -3.61 -22.64
CA GLU A 114 2.44 -5.05 -22.38
C GLU A 114 3.90 -5.54 -22.31
N LYS A 115 4.76 -5.08 -23.23
CA LYS A 115 6.19 -5.42 -23.24
C LYS A 115 6.93 -4.99 -21.97
N GLU A 116 6.54 -3.86 -21.36
CA GLU A 116 7.15 -3.34 -20.14
C GLU A 116 6.68 -4.13 -18.93
N ILE A 117 5.40 -4.54 -18.92
CA ILE A 117 4.85 -5.44 -17.90
C ILE A 117 5.55 -6.80 -17.95
N LEU A 118 5.76 -7.36 -19.15
CA LEU A 118 6.50 -8.61 -19.33
C LEU A 118 7.94 -8.47 -18.84
N TYR A 119 8.65 -7.41 -19.24
CA TYR A 119 9.98 -7.11 -18.71
C TYR A 119 10.01 -7.05 -17.19
N CYS A 120 8.99 -6.44 -16.56
CA CYS A 120 8.92 -6.38 -15.10
C CYS A 120 8.73 -7.75 -14.46
N LYS A 121 7.92 -8.63 -15.07
CA LYS A 121 7.70 -10.00 -14.60
C LYS A 121 8.97 -10.85 -14.72
N ASP A 122 9.65 -10.80 -15.86
CA ASP A 122 10.91 -11.53 -16.07
C ASP A 122 11.96 -11.11 -15.05
N MET A 123 12.04 -9.80 -14.77
CA MET A 123 12.89 -9.27 -13.72
C MET A 123 12.49 -9.79 -12.33
N MET A 124 11.21 -9.82 -11.98
CA MET A 124 10.75 -10.37 -10.70
C MET A 124 11.15 -11.84 -10.53
N GLU A 125 10.98 -12.65 -11.56
CA GLU A 125 11.35 -14.07 -11.55
C GLU A 125 12.86 -14.27 -11.31
N SER A 126 13.71 -13.44 -11.92
CA SER A 126 15.17 -13.47 -11.69
C SER A 126 15.58 -13.19 -10.24
N TYR A 127 14.70 -12.52 -9.46
CA TYR A 127 14.87 -12.26 -8.04
C TYR A 127 14.14 -13.26 -7.13
N GLY A 128 13.54 -14.32 -7.70
CA GLY A 128 12.75 -15.31 -6.94
C GLY A 128 11.44 -14.76 -6.40
N LEU A 129 10.92 -13.68 -6.99
CA LEU A 129 9.66 -13.06 -6.60
C LEU A 129 8.58 -13.36 -7.65
N SER A 130 7.35 -13.62 -7.18
CA SER A 130 6.17 -13.75 -8.06
C SER A 130 5.16 -12.64 -7.75
N ALA A 131 4.41 -12.25 -8.79
CA ALA A 131 3.25 -11.37 -8.65
C ALA A 131 2.10 -12.08 -7.92
#